data_AF-A0A089ZUW8-F1
#
_entry.id   AF-A0A089ZUW8-F1
#
_cell.length_a   1.000
_cell.length_b   1.000
_cell.length_c   1.000
_cell.angle_alpha   90.00
_cell.angle_beta   90.00
_cell.angle_gamma   90.00
#
_symmetry.space_group_name_H-M   'P 1'
#
loop_
_entity.id
_entity.type
_entity.pdbx_description
1 polymer ?
#
loop_
_entity_poly.entity_id
_entity_poly.type
_entity_poly.pdbx_seq_one_letter_code
_entity_poly.pdbx_strand_id
1 'polypeptide(L)'
;MIAKQRFVLDTTAFTDNQLRDDYGDGELDKTVEVLLDLIARSRIKLNMSCHMPPVTYKEFIDYITRYDCPQEVIIKAETWIVKKTPNRYDTKIPSEIFYEYVQDMRERMNKGMRISESAVWEAAVESMVMMSRGEKKTQIEMEVIGKAIKDFRKRYRAALRKGTLDSAPDLDVLLLAKELGAGVVAADEGIKVWAERLGLRFLSAKSFPKMLREYLKYYE
;
A
#
# COMPACT_ATOMS: atom_id res chain seq x y z
N MET A 1 23.57 -26.46 -1.53
CA MET A 1 23.64 -24.99 -1.71
C MET A 1 22.55 -24.39 -0.83
N ILE A 2 22.88 -23.51 0.13
CA ILE A 2 21.86 -22.89 1.01
C ILE A 2 20.87 -22.14 0.11
N ALA A 3 19.58 -22.42 0.25
CA ALA A 3 18.55 -21.78 -0.56
C ALA A 3 18.58 -20.26 -0.32
N LYS A 4 18.73 -19.49 -1.40
CA LYS A 4 18.77 -18.03 -1.36
C LYS A 4 17.45 -17.49 -0.80
N GLN A 5 17.48 -16.87 0.38
CA GLN A 5 16.28 -16.21 0.90
C GLN A 5 16.07 -14.87 0.20
N ARG A 6 14.85 -14.65 -0.29
CA ARG A 6 14.45 -13.42 -0.98
C ARG A 6 13.31 -12.75 -0.23
N PHE A 7 13.33 -11.43 -0.23
CA PHE A 7 12.27 -10.60 0.32
C PHE A 7 11.86 -9.53 -0.68
N VAL A 8 10.57 -9.25 -0.77
CA VAL A 8 10.04 -8.08 -1.45
C VAL A 8 9.55 -7.12 -0.38
N LEU A 9 10.03 -5.88 -0.46
CA LEU A 9 9.76 -4.85 0.52
C LEU A 9 8.69 -3.91 -0.03
N ASP A 10 7.71 -3.57 0.80
CA ASP A 10 6.83 -2.44 0.57
C ASP A 10 7.47 -1.14 1.11
N THR A 11 6.97 0.03 0.70
CA THR A 11 7.37 1.34 1.26
C THR A 11 7.18 1.35 2.79
N THR A 12 6.07 0.79 3.28
CA THR A 12 5.77 0.71 4.72
C THR A 12 6.76 -0.16 5.50
N ALA A 13 7.59 -0.97 4.83
CA ALA A 13 8.68 -1.70 5.49
C ALA A 13 9.75 -0.78 6.09
N PHE A 14 9.83 0.48 5.64
CA PHE A 14 10.78 1.49 6.12
C PHE A 14 10.10 2.66 6.82
N THR A 15 8.85 2.97 6.45
CA THR A 15 8.19 4.21 6.86
C THR A 15 7.19 4.04 8.00
N ASP A 16 7.03 2.82 8.53
CA ASP A 16 6.15 2.55 9.67
C ASP A 16 6.56 3.35 10.91
N ASN A 17 5.58 3.91 11.62
CA ASN A 17 5.83 4.77 12.77
C ASN A 17 6.47 3.99 13.94
N GLN A 18 6.06 2.74 14.16
CA GLN A 18 6.64 1.95 15.26
C GLN A 18 8.08 1.55 14.97
N LEU A 19 8.41 1.29 13.70
CA LEU A 19 9.82 1.12 13.30
C LEU A 19 10.64 2.37 13.61
N ARG A 20 10.06 3.55 13.37
CA ARG A 20 10.74 4.81 13.64
C ARG A 20 11.07 5.00 15.12
N ASP A 21 10.12 4.65 15.98
CA ASP A 21 10.30 4.69 17.43
C ASP A 21 11.32 3.63 17.90
N ASP A 22 11.23 2.40 17.37
CA ASP A 22 12.06 1.26 17.82
C ASP A 22 13.53 1.34 17.34
N TYR A 23 13.82 2.00 16.21
CA TYR A 23 15.13 1.93 15.54
C TYR A 23 15.78 3.28 15.19
N GLY A 24 15.04 4.38 15.22
CA GLY A 24 15.58 5.69 14.87
C GLY A 24 15.30 6.79 15.88
N ASP A 25 14.86 6.45 17.10
CA ASP A 25 14.53 7.42 18.14
C ASP A 25 13.52 8.50 17.67
N GLY A 26 12.59 8.12 16.79
CA GLY A 26 11.62 9.04 16.17
C GLY A 26 12.10 9.72 14.89
N GLU A 27 13.36 9.49 14.46
CA GLU A 27 13.94 10.02 13.23
C GLU A 27 13.94 8.99 12.09
N LEU A 28 13.51 9.42 10.91
CA LEU A 28 13.33 8.52 9.75
C LEU A 28 14.67 8.10 9.14
N ASP A 29 15.60 9.04 8.96
CA ASP A 29 16.92 8.80 8.38
C ASP A 29 17.70 7.74 9.16
N LYS A 30 17.74 7.86 10.50
CA LYS A 30 18.35 6.85 11.38
C LYS A 30 17.70 5.47 11.22
N THR A 31 16.37 5.44 11.17
CA THR A 31 15.61 4.20 11.00
C THR A 31 15.98 3.51 9.69
N VAL A 32 15.93 4.26 8.58
CA VAL A 32 16.22 3.74 7.24
C VAL A 32 17.68 3.30 7.16
N GLU A 33 18.61 4.06 7.72
CA GLU A 33 20.02 3.70 7.76
C GLU A 33 20.26 2.37 8.47
N VAL A 34 19.71 2.18 9.68
CA VAL A 34 19.85 0.93 10.44
C VAL A 34 19.28 -0.26 9.65
N LEU A 35 18.13 -0.07 8.99
CA LEU A 35 17.52 -1.11 8.15
C LEU A 35 18.40 -1.48 6.95
N LEU A 36 18.92 -0.48 6.24
CA LEU A 36 19.79 -0.70 5.08
C LEU A 36 21.11 -1.36 5.48
N ASP A 37 21.69 -1.01 6.64
CA ASP A 37 22.89 -1.66 7.16
C ASP A 37 22.63 -3.14 7.51
N LEU A 38 21.47 -3.44 8.11
CA LEU A 38 21.07 -4.84 8.36
C LEU A 38 20.88 -5.62 7.05
N ILE A 39 20.26 -5.00 6.03
CA ILE A 39 20.09 -5.60 4.71
C ILE A 39 21.46 -5.85 4.05
N ALA A 40 22.37 -4.88 4.09
CA ALA A 40 23.72 -4.98 3.54
C ALA A 40 24.51 -6.14 4.17
N ARG A 41 24.53 -6.21 5.50
CA ARG A 41 25.20 -7.29 6.24
C ARG A 41 24.59 -8.66 5.92
N SER A 42 23.27 -8.73 5.89
CA SER A 42 22.53 -9.95 5.56
C SER A 42 22.75 -10.40 4.12
N ARG A 43 22.90 -9.45 3.18
CA ARG A 43 23.25 -9.73 1.78
C ARG A 43 24.60 -10.42 1.68
N ILE A 44 25.61 -9.89 2.38
CA ILE A 44 27.00 -10.39 2.34
C ILE A 44 27.13 -11.73 3.07
N LYS A 45 26.64 -11.81 4.32
CA LYS A 45 26.87 -12.97 5.19
C LYS A 45 25.90 -14.13 4.95
N LEU A 46 24.63 -13.82 4.64
CA LEU A 46 23.54 -14.80 4.60
C LEU A 46 23.04 -15.08 3.17
N ASN A 47 23.62 -14.42 2.17
CA ASN A 47 23.17 -14.44 0.77
C ASN A 47 21.67 -14.08 0.63
N MET A 48 21.11 -13.27 1.53
CA MET A 48 19.74 -12.78 1.42
C MET A 48 19.62 -11.76 0.29
N SER A 49 18.43 -11.47 -0.24
CA SER A 49 18.25 -10.34 -1.17
C SER A 49 16.91 -9.67 -0.99
N CYS A 50 16.92 -8.34 -0.94
CA CYS A 50 15.73 -7.52 -0.89
C CYS A 50 15.42 -6.92 -2.26
N HIS A 51 14.15 -6.94 -2.63
CA HIS A 51 13.65 -6.46 -3.92
C HIS A 51 12.51 -5.47 -3.69
N MET A 52 12.35 -4.54 -4.62
CA MET A 52 11.18 -3.67 -4.70
C MET A 52 10.73 -3.53 -6.16
N PRO A 53 9.41 -3.49 -6.42
CA PRO A 53 8.90 -2.99 -7.68
C PRO A 53 9.34 -1.53 -7.92
N PRO A 54 9.61 -1.10 -9.17
CA PRO A 54 10.09 0.26 -9.43
C PRO A 54 9.16 1.37 -8.95
N VAL A 55 7.84 1.16 -8.99
CA VAL A 55 6.86 2.16 -8.54
C VAL A 55 6.91 2.30 -7.01
N THR A 56 6.87 1.18 -6.30
CA THR A 56 7.04 1.14 -4.82
C THR A 56 8.39 1.73 -4.40
N TYR A 57 9.46 1.39 -5.11
CA TYR A 57 10.79 1.97 -4.85
C TYR A 57 10.80 3.48 -5.05
N LYS A 58 10.13 3.98 -6.09
CA LYS A 58 10.01 5.43 -6.30
C LYS A 58 9.24 6.09 -5.16
N GLU A 59 8.14 5.51 -4.70
CA GLU A 59 7.40 6.03 -3.55
C GLU A 59 8.27 6.08 -2.29
N PHE A 60 9.07 5.04 -2.06
CA PHE A 60 10.05 5.01 -0.97
C PHE A 60 11.10 6.12 -1.10
N ILE A 61 11.72 6.29 -2.28
CA ILE A 61 12.70 7.36 -2.52
C ILE A 61 12.08 8.74 -2.37
N ASP A 62 10.91 8.98 -2.96
CA ASP A 62 10.16 10.23 -2.84
C ASP A 62 9.78 10.50 -1.37
N TYR A 63 9.53 9.46 -0.57
CA TYR A 63 9.28 9.59 0.86
C TYR A 63 10.54 10.01 1.63
N ILE A 64 11.66 9.28 1.52
CA ILE A 64 12.88 9.63 2.27
C ILE A 64 13.49 10.97 1.82
N THR A 65 13.33 11.34 0.55
CA THR A 65 13.78 12.65 0.04
C THR A 65 12.96 13.80 0.64
N ARG A 66 11.63 13.63 0.80
CA ARG A 66 10.76 14.63 1.45
C ARG A 66 11.07 14.84 2.93
N TYR A 67 11.74 13.90 3.56
CA TYR A 67 12.18 13.97 4.96
C TYR A 67 13.66 14.35 5.07
N ASP A 68 14.26 14.88 4.00
CA ASP A 68 15.64 15.37 3.96
C ASP A 68 16.69 14.34 4.43
N CYS A 69 16.44 13.05 4.15
CA CYS A 69 17.40 12.00 4.48
C CYS A 69 18.75 12.22 3.76
N PRO A 70 19.90 11.94 4.40
CA PRO A 70 21.20 12.15 3.79
C PRO A 70 21.40 11.40 2.47
N GLN A 71 22.18 11.97 1.56
CA GLN A 71 22.48 11.35 0.26
C GLN A 71 23.11 9.96 0.38
N GLU A 72 23.88 9.71 1.44
CA GLU A 72 24.49 8.41 1.72
C GLU A 72 23.44 7.31 1.94
N VAL A 73 22.31 7.63 2.60
CA VAL A 73 21.19 6.71 2.81
C VAL A 73 20.53 6.36 1.48
N ILE A 74 20.37 7.34 0.59
CA ILE A 74 19.82 7.15 -0.76
C ILE A 74 20.74 6.22 -1.58
N ILE A 75 22.05 6.46 -1.54
CA ILE A 75 23.05 5.61 -2.23
C ILE A 75 23.03 4.17 -1.67
N LYS A 76 22.94 4.01 -0.34
CA LYS A 76 22.78 2.69 0.30
C LYS A 76 21.51 2.00 -0.21
N ALA A 77 20.38 2.70 -0.29
CA ALA A 77 19.13 2.13 -0.80
C ALA A 77 19.26 1.67 -2.26
N GLU A 78 19.84 2.50 -3.13
CA GLU A 78 20.08 2.15 -4.54
C GLU A 78 20.99 0.93 -4.71
N THR A 79 21.95 0.75 -3.80
CA THR A 79 22.92 -0.34 -3.84
C THR A 79 22.32 -1.67 -3.36
N TRP A 80 21.59 -1.64 -2.24
CA TRP A 80 21.20 -2.86 -1.52
C TRP A 80 19.79 -3.35 -1.85
N ILE A 81 18.94 -2.50 -2.43
CA ILE A 81 17.58 -2.87 -2.86
C ILE A 81 17.58 -3.13 -4.36
N VAL A 82 17.22 -4.35 -4.75
CA VAL A 82 17.12 -4.73 -6.16
C VAL A 82 15.78 -4.26 -6.73
N LYS A 83 15.82 -3.32 -7.67
CA LYS A 83 14.63 -2.89 -8.43
C LYS A 83 14.26 -3.96 -9.45
N LYS A 84 13.06 -4.53 -9.34
CA LYS A 84 12.55 -5.53 -10.30
C LYS A 84 11.05 -5.41 -10.48
N THR A 85 10.61 -5.25 -11.72
CA THR A 85 9.19 -5.33 -12.07
C THR A 85 8.72 -6.79 -12.04
N PRO A 86 7.54 -7.10 -11.48
CA PRO A 86 6.96 -8.43 -11.57
C PRO A 86 6.61 -8.80 -13.02
N ASN A 87 6.73 -10.07 -13.36
CA ASN A 87 6.20 -10.61 -14.59
C ASN A 87 4.66 -10.72 -14.49
N ARG A 88 3.97 -9.66 -14.90
CA ARG A 88 2.50 -9.58 -14.87
C ARG A 88 1.80 -10.53 -15.86
N TYR A 89 2.54 -11.14 -16.80
CA TYR A 89 1.98 -12.00 -17.83
C TYR A 89 2.01 -13.48 -17.44
N ASP A 90 3.14 -13.96 -16.91
CA ASP A 90 3.32 -15.40 -16.65
C ASP A 90 3.11 -15.81 -15.18
N THR A 91 3.00 -14.84 -14.26
CA THR A 91 2.85 -15.15 -12.84
C THR A 91 1.50 -15.83 -12.58
N LYS A 92 1.56 -17.11 -12.22
CA LYS A 92 0.37 -17.90 -11.86
C LYS A 92 -0.16 -17.50 -10.49
N ILE A 93 -1.41 -17.04 -10.46
CA ILE A 93 -2.16 -16.74 -9.24
C ILE A 93 -3.32 -17.74 -9.07
N PRO A 94 -3.72 -18.08 -7.82
CA PRO A 94 -4.93 -18.87 -7.58
C PRO A 94 -6.16 -18.17 -8.15
N SER A 95 -7.06 -18.93 -8.79
CA SER A 95 -8.31 -18.39 -9.36
C SER A 95 -9.24 -17.78 -8.30
N GLU A 96 -9.15 -18.22 -7.05
CA GLU A 96 -9.93 -17.68 -5.92
C GLU A 96 -9.75 -16.16 -5.78
N ILE A 97 -8.52 -15.67 -5.97
CA ILE A 97 -8.19 -14.24 -5.96
C ILE A 97 -9.03 -13.47 -6.98
N PHE A 98 -9.25 -14.06 -8.16
CA PHE A 98 -10.05 -13.46 -9.21
C PHE A 98 -11.54 -13.43 -8.85
N TYR A 99 -12.06 -14.51 -8.23
CA TYR A 99 -13.43 -14.53 -7.73
C TYR A 99 -13.66 -13.47 -6.65
N GLU A 100 -12.74 -13.34 -5.70
CA GLU A 100 -12.80 -12.31 -4.66
C GLU A 100 -12.75 -10.90 -5.24
N TYR A 101 -11.87 -10.66 -6.23
CA TYR A 101 -11.80 -9.37 -6.92
C TYR A 101 -13.13 -9.02 -7.62
N VAL A 102 -13.73 -9.97 -8.34
CA VAL A 102 -15.03 -9.77 -8.98
C VAL A 102 -16.12 -9.46 -7.95
N GLN A 103 -16.13 -10.16 -6.83
CA GLN A 103 -17.09 -9.96 -5.75
C GLN A 103 -16.93 -8.59 -5.09
N ASP A 104 -15.71 -8.21 -4.71
CA ASP A 104 -15.39 -6.89 -4.14
C ASP A 104 -15.78 -5.78 -5.12
N MET A 105 -15.48 -5.95 -6.41
CA MET A 105 -15.89 -4.98 -7.43
C MET A 105 -17.40 -4.81 -7.53
N ARG A 106 -18.15 -5.92 -7.48
CA ARG A 106 -19.61 -5.89 -7.49
C ARG A 106 -20.16 -5.17 -6.25
N GLU A 107 -19.61 -5.44 -5.08
CA GLU A 107 -20.02 -4.78 -3.83
C GLU A 107 -19.75 -3.27 -3.85
N ARG A 108 -18.59 -2.86 -4.37
CA ARG A 108 -18.26 -1.44 -4.56
C ARG A 108 -19.21 -0.75 -5.55
N MET A 109 -19.53 -1.40 -6.67
CA MET A 109 -20.53 -0.90 -7.63
C MET A 109 -21.91 -0.73 -6.99
N ASN A 110 -22.39 -1.74 -6.25
CA ASN A 110 -23.67 -1.69 -5.54
C ASN A 110 -23.70 -0.59 -4.47
N LYS A 111 -22.57 -0.35 -3.79
CA LYS A 111 -22.44 0.77 -2.84
C LYS A 111 -22.47 2.12 -3.54
N GLY A 112 -21.78 2.25 -4.68
CA GLY A 112 -21.84 3.44 -5.53
C GLY A 112 -23.26 3.75 -5.98
N MET A 113 -24.03 2.73 -6.41
CA MET A 113 -25.43 2.84 -6.80
C MET A 113 -26.30 3.41 -5.67
N ARG A 114 -26.22 2.83 -4.47
CA ARG A 114 -26.98 3.32 -3.29
C ARG A 114 -26.65 4.77 -2.93
N ILE A 115 -25.39 5.18 -3.09
CA ILE A 115 -24.96 6.57 -2.85
C ILE A 115 -25.57 7.51 -3.89
N SER A 116 -25.63 7.09 -5.16
CA SER A 116 -26.30 7.85 -6.22
C SER A 116 -27.79 8.00 -5.95
N GLU A 117 -28.48 6.90 -5.62
CA GLU A 117 -29.91 6.91 -5.29
C GLU A 117 -30.21 7.84 -4.11
N SER A 118 -29.42 7.74 -3.04
CA SER A 118 -29.56 8.60 -1.86
C SER A 118 -29.37 10.08 -2.20
N ALA A 119 -28.36 10.41 -3.00
CA ALA A 119 -28.10 11.79 -3.41
C ALA A 119 -29.24 12.36 -4.28
N VAL A 120 -29.85 11.55 -5.15
CA VAL A 120 -31.01 11.97 -5.96
C VAL A 120 -32.22 12.24 -5.05
N TRP A 121 -32.52 11.35 -4.11
CA TRP A 121 -33.62 11.51 -3.16
C TRP A 121 -33.44 12.72 -2.25
N GLU A 122 -32.27 12.86 -1.63
CA GLU A 122 -31.93 13.99 -0.75
C GLU A 122 -32.10 15.33 -1.50
N ALA A 123 -31.51 15.44 -2.70
CA ALA A 123 -31.58 16.66 -3.51
C ALA A 123 -33.02 16.97 -3.97
N ALA A 124 -33.81 15.96 -4.34
CA ALA A 124 -35.19 16.14 -4.78
C ALA A 124 -36.08 16.64 -3.63
N VAL A 125 -35.97 16.03 -2.45
CA VAL A 125 -36.75 16.43 -1.26
C VAL A 125 -36.38 17.85 -0.83
N GLU A 126 -35.08 18.16 -0.72
CA GLU A 126 -34.62 19.49 -0.33
C GLU A 126 -35.07 20.55 -1.34
N SER A 127 -35.02 20.25 -2.65
CA SER A 127 -35.53 21.13 -3.70
C SER A 127 -37.04 21.38 -3.59
N MET A 128 -37.84 20.34 -3.30
CA MET A 128 -39.30 20.49 -3.11
C MET A 128 -39.63 21.34 -1.87
N VAL A 129 -38.89 21.18 -0.78
CA VAL A 129 -39.06 22.00 0.43
C VAL A 129 -38.73 23.46 0.14
N MET A 130 -37.62 23.74 -0.54
CA MET A 130 -37.24 25.11 -0.93
C MET A 130 -38.26 25.74 -1.88
N MET A 131 -38.75 24.98 -2.87
CA MET A 131 -39.81 25.45 -3.78
C MET A 131 -41.11 25.80 -3.04
N SER A 132 -41.54 24.98 -2.07
CA SER A 132 -42.75 25.26 -1.29
C SER A 132 -42.63 26.49 -0.37
N ARG A 133 -41.40 26.91 -0.05
CA ARG A 133 -41.10 28.17 0.66
C ARG A 133 -41.03 29.40 -0.26
N GLY A 134 -41.26 29.22 -1.57
CA GLY A 134 -41.24 30.30 -2.55
C GLY A 134 -39.84 30.69 -3.03
N GLU A 135 -38.82 29.86 -2.80
CA GLU A 135 -37.47 30.15 -3.29
C GLU A 135 -37.37 30.08 -4.82
N LYS A 136 -36.53 30.92 -5.40
CA LYS A 136 -36.31 30.96 -6.86
C LYS A 136 -35.57 29.71 -7.31
N LYS A 137 -35.97 29.17 -8.46
CA LYS A 137 -35.33 28.01 -9.08
C LYS A 137 -33.80 28.13 -9.19
N THR A 138 -33.29 29.32 -9.53
CA THR A 138 -31.84 29.57 -9.65
C THR A 138 -31.09 29.42 -8.33
N GLN A 139 -31.73 29.73 -7.20
CA GLN A 139 -31.13 29.59 -5.88
C GLN A 139 -31.09 28.12 -5.47
N ILE A 140 -32.16 27.37 -5.73
CA ILE A 140 -32.24 25.92 -5.50
C ILE A 140 -31.18 25.17 -6.32
N GLU A 141 -30.99 25.53 -7.59
CA GLU A 141 -29.95 24.93 -8.44
C GLU A 141 -28.54 25.15 -7.88
N MET A 142 -28.22 26.36 -7.40
CA MET A 142 -26.90 26.63 -6.83
C MET A 142 -26.69 25.95 -5.47
N GLU A 143 -27.62 26.12 -4.55
CA GLU A 143 -27.42 25.73 -3.15
C GLU A 143 -27.68 24.24 -2.92
N VAL A 144 -28.76 23.71 -3.46
CA VAL A 144 -29.16 22.31 -3.23
C VAL A 144 -28.45 21.38 -4.21
N ILE A 145 -28.64 21.60 -5.52
CA ILE A 145 -28.08 20.69 -6.54
C ILE A 145 -26.55 20.76 -6.57
N GLY A 146 -25.97 21.97 -6.49
CA GLY A 146 -24.53 22.17 -6.43
C GLY A 146 -23.87 21.44 -5.25
N LYS A 147 -24.45 21.57 -4.04
CA LYS A 147 -23.99 20.87 -2.84
C LYS A 147 -24.16 19.36 -2.96
N ALA A 148 -25.32 18.90 -3.43
CA ALA A 148 -25.59 17.48 -3.64
C ALA A 148 -24.58 16.83 -4.60
N ILE A 149 -24.22 17.49 -5.71
CA ILE A 149 -23.19 17.01 -6.65
C ILE A 149 -21.83 16.90 -5.96
N LYS A 150 -21.43 17.92 -5.19
CA LYS A 150 -20.15 17.93 -4.47
C LYS A 150 -20.07 16.79 -3.46
N ASP A 151 -21.12 16.62 -2.66
CA ASP A 151 -21.18 15.60 -1.62
C ASP A 151 -21.30 14.19 -2.20
N PHE A 152 -22.09 14.02 -3.28
CA PHE A 152 -22.15 12.80 -4.06
C PHE A 152 -20.76 12.38 -4.55
N ARG A 153 -20.04 13.26 -5.25
CA ARG A 153 -18.70 12.98 -5.76
C ARG A 153 -17.72 12.60 -4.65
N LYS A 154 -17.82 13.24 -3.49
CA LYS A 154 -16.99 12.93 -2.32
C LYS A 154 -17.33 11.53 -1.77
N ARG A 155 -18.60 11.26 -1.49
CA ARG A 155 -19.10 9.97 -0.95
C ARG A 155 -18.80 8.82 -1.91
N TYR A 156 -19.05 9.00 -3.20
CA TYR A 156 -18.84 8.00 -4.25
C TYR A 156 -17.35 7.59 -4.35
N ARG A 157 -16.44 8.57 -4.45
CA ARG A 157 -14.98 8.29 -4.48
C ARG A 157 -14.48 7.63 -3.21
N ALA A 158 -15.03 7.97 -2.04
CA ALA A 158 -14.66 7.32 -0.79
C ALA A 158 -15.15 5.87 -0.73
N ALA A 159 -16.35 5.61 -1.24
CA ALA A 159 -16.93 4.27 -1.28
C ALA A 159 -16.19 3.32 -2.21
N LEU A 160 -15.74 3.80 -3.38
CA LEU A 160 -14.98 2.99 -4.34
C LEU A 160 -13.52 2.73 -3.92
N ARG A 161 -12.95 3.60 -3.09
CA ARG A 161 -11.58 3.40 -2.55
C ARG A 161 -11.52 2.34 -1.46
N LYS A 162 -12.63 2.05 -0.79
CA LYS A 162 -12.64 1.08 0.32
C LYS A 162 -12.66 -0.35 -0.21
N GLY A 163 -11.51 -1.04 -0.16
CA GLY A 163 -11.36 -2.49 -0.29
C GLY A 163 -9.88 -2.88 -0.28
N THR A 164 -9.57 -4.17 -0.26
CA THR A 164 -8.27 -4.69 0.24
C THR A 164 -7.10 -4.64 -0.75
N LEU A 165 -7.33 -4.43 -2.05
CA LEU A 165 -6.29 -4.34 -3.09
C LEU A 165 -6.61 -3.17 -4.03
N ASP A 166 -6.48 -1.94 -3.52
CA ASP A 166 -6.90 -0.73 -4.24
C ASP A 166 -5.77 -0.04 -5.01
N SER A 167 -4.52 -0.47 -4.84
CA SER A 167 -3.35 0.12 -5.49
C SER A 167 -2.59 -0.88 -6.38
N ALA A 168 -2.16 -0.40 -7.55
CA ALA A 168 -1.27 -1.18 -8.44
C ALA A 168 0.12 -1.47 -7.83
N PRO A 169 0.74 -0.56 -7.04
CA PRO A 169 1.98 -0.84 -6.33
C PRO A 169 1.89 -2.03 -5.37
N ASP A 170 0.81 -2.14 -4.57
CA ASP A 170 0.64 -3.25 -3.62
C ASP A 170 0.51 -4.59 -4.35
N LEU A 171 -0.22 -4.60 -5.47
CA LEU A 171 -0.32 -5.78 -6.33
C LEU A 171 1.05 -6.19 -6.88
N ASP A 172 1.86 -5.22 -7.32
CA ASP A 172 3.18 -5.50 -7.86
C ASP A 172 4.12 -6.12 -6.80
N VAL A 173 4.03 -5.68 -5.54
CA VAL A 173 4.78 -6.26 -4.41
C VAL A 173 4.42 -7.75 -4.25
N LEU A 174 3.13 -8.06 -4.23
CA LEU A 174 2.62 -9.42 -4.07
C LEU A 174 2.98 -10.33 -5.25
N LEU A 175 2.82 -9.83 -6.48
CA LEU A 175 3.17 -10.57 -7.70
C LEU A 175 4.67 -10.85 -7.78
N LEU A 176 5.50 -9.86 -7.45
CA LEU A 176 6.95 -10.03 -7.44
C LEU A 176 7.38 -11.06 -6.39
N ALA A 177 6.73 -11.05 -5.23
CA ALA A 177 7.02 -12.01 -4.19
C ALA A 177 6.64 -13.44 -4.62
N LYS A 178 5.49 -13.59 -5.30
CA LYS A 178 5.06 -14.86 -5.90
C LYS A 178 6.05 -15.36 -6.95
N GLU A 179 6.45 -14.50 -7.88
CA GLU A 179 7.42 -14.81 -8.94
C GLU A 179 8.75 -15.30 -8.35
N LEU A 180 9.26 -14.63 -7.32
CA LEU A 180 10.58 -14.89 -6.75
C LEU A 180 10.60 -15.99 -5.68
N GLY A 181 9.45 -16.47 -5.22
CA GLY A 181 9.35 -17.30 -4.01
C GLY A 181 9.82 -16.56 -2.75
N ALA A 182 9.63 -15.25 -2.72
CA ALA A 182 10.12 -14.35 -1.68
C ALA A 182 9.11 -14.20 -0.53
N GLY A 183 9.60 -13.77 0.63
CA GLY A 183 8.74 -13.23 1.69
C GLY A 183 8.36 -11.78 1.41
N VAL A 184 7.15 -11.37 1.77
CA VAL A 184 6.69 -9.98 1.71
C VAL A 184 6.99 -9.31 3.05
N VAL A 185 7.52 -8.08 3.02
CA VAL A 185 7.73 -7.26 4.21
C VAL A 185 6.92 -5.98 4.08
N ALA A 186 5.96 -5.76 4.97
CA ALA A 186 5.11 -4.56 4.99
C ALA A 186 4.54 -4.31 6.40
N ALA A 187 4.01 -3.11 6.63
CA ALA A 187 3.15 -2.80 7.77
C ALA A 187 1.67 -2.69 7.38
N ASP A 188 1.35 -2.60 6.08
CA ASP A 188 -0.01 -2.53 5.58
C ASP A 188 -0.79 -3.85 5.78
N GLU A 189 -1.97 -3.76 6.38
CA GLU A 189 -2.82 -4.92 6.68
C GLU A 189 -3.46 -5.51 5.42
N GLY A 190 -3.73 -4.68 4.39
CA GLY A 190 -4.21 -5.16 3.09
C GLY A 190 -3.18 -6.06 2.41
N ILE A 191 -1.92 -5.63 2.34
CA ILE A 191 -0.80 -6.44 1.83
C ILE A 191 -0.68 -7.74 2.62
N LYS A 192 -0.78 -7.70 3.95
CA LYS A 192 -0.72 -8.89 4.80
C LYS A 192 -1.80 -9.91 4.47
N VAL A 193 -3.07 -9.48 4.44
CA VAL A 193 -4.22 -10.35 4.13
C VAL A 193 -4.04 -11.01 2.77
N TRP A 194 -3.60 -10.27 1.76
CA TRP A 194 -3.39 -10.85 0.42
C TRP A 194 -2.16 -11.73 0.31
N ALA A 195 -1.09 -11.42 1.03
CA ALA A 195 0.08 -12.30 1.11
C ALA A 195 -0.33 -13.67 1.68
N GLU A 196 -1.12 -13.70 2.74
CA GLU A 196 -1.66 -14.94 3.33
C GLU A 196 -2.56 -15.69 2.33
N ARG A 197 -3.48 -14.99 1.66
CA ARG A 197 -4.36 -15.59 0.62
C ARG A 197 -3.58 -16.19 -0.56
N LEU A 198 -2.48 -15.56 -0.97
CA LEU A 198 -1.62 -16.04 -2.05
C LEU A 198 -0.66 -17.16 -1.62
N GLY A 199 -0.66 -17.52 -0.34
CA GLY A 199 0.24 -18.50 0.26
C GLY A 199 1.69 -18.01 0.29
N LEU A 200 1.91 -16.70 0.42
CA LEU A 200 3.22 -16.07 0.52
C LEU A 200 3.68 -16.04 1.97
N ARG A 201 5.00 -16.09 2.19
CA ARG A 201 5.57 -15.77 3.51
C ARG A 201 5.37 -14.28 3.75
N PHE A 202 4.84 -13.91 4.92
CA PHE A 202 4.69 -12.52 5.32
C PHE A 202 5.51 -12.24 6.58
N LEU A 203 6.19 -11.10 6.62
CA LEU A 203 6.83 -10.57 7.81
C LEU A 203 6.38 -9.13 8.01
N SER A 204 5.99 -8.77 9.23
CA SER A 204 5.70 -7.37 9.52
C SER A 204 6.98 -6.53 9.47
N ALA A 205 6.83 -5.26 9.11
CA ALA A 205 7.91 -4.27 9.09
C ALA A 205 8.72 -4.29 10.39
N LYS A 206 8.05 -4.38 11.55
CA LYS A 206 8.68 -4.46 12.89
C LYS A 206 9.45 -5.77 13.15
N SER A 207 9.02 -6.89 12.58
CA SER A 207 9.62 -8.21 12.83
C SER A 207 10.83 -8.47 11.94
N PHE A 208 10.84 -7.89 10.74
CA PHE A 208 11.90 -8.11 9.75
C PHE A 208 13.31 -7.81 10.29
N PRO A 209 13.60 -6.66 10.93
CA PRO A 209 14.95 -6.34 11.38
C PRO A 209 15.36 -7.17 12.61
N LYS A 210 14.38 -7.59 13.43
CA LYS A 210 14.63 -8.54 14.54
C LYS A 210 15.10 -9.88 14.01
N MET A 211 14.43 -10.39 12.96
CA MET A 211 14.82 -11.62 12.29
C MET A 211 16.20 -11.50 11.64
N LEU A 212 16.51 -10.39 10.94
CA LEU A 212 17.85 -10.17 10.37
C LEU A 212 18.94 -10.19 11.44
N ARG A 213 18.73 -9.47 12.55
CA ARG A 213 19.66 -9.46 13.68
C ARG A 213 19.86 -10.84 14.27
N GLU A 214 18.79 -11.61 14.43
CA GLU A 214 18.86 -12.96 14.98
C GLU A 214 19.70 -13.89 14.08
N TYR A 215 19.53 -13.82 12.76
CA TYR A 215 20.38 -14.58 11.85
C TYR A 215 21.84 -14.12 11.88
N LEU A 216 22.08 -12.82 11.93
CA LEU A 216 23.43 -12.27 11.90
C LEU A 216 24.27 -12.64 13.15
N LYS A 217 23.64 -12.85 14.31
CA LYS A 217 24.32 -13.31 15.54
C LYS A 217 25.11 -14.61 15.36
N TYR A 218 24.72 -15.48 14.43
CA TYR A 218 25.39 -16.76 14.18
C TYR A 218 26.50 -16.66 13.12
N TYR A 219 26.78 -15.45 12.62
CA TYR A 219 27.81 -15.15 11.62
C TYR A 219 28.73 -13.99 12.06
N GLU A 220 28.58 -13.53 13.29
CA GLU A 220 29.47 -12.62 14.01
C GLU A 220 30.29 -13.42 15.00
#